data_AF-A0A6B2FY93-F1
#
_entry.id   AF-A0A6B2FY93-F1
#
_cell.length_a   1.000
_cell.length_b   1.000
_cell.length_c   1.000
_cell.angle_alpha   90.00
_cell.angle_beta   90.00
_cell.angle_gamma   90.00
#
_symmetry.space_group_name_H-M   'P 1'
#
loop_
_entity.id
_entity.type
_entity.pdbx_description
1 polymer ?
#
loop_
_entity_poly.entity_id
_entity_poly.type
_entity_poly.pdbx_seq_one_letter_code
_entity_poly.pdbx_strand_id
1 'polypeptide(L)'
;HCAVADGAFSCVGMEENQELLTLKIIVCETIIALKILREGGNFVVKMFDVFTKYSASLLFLLCLVFEDVFIVKPSSSRASNSEKYITCLSARACKKDAANFLVRTIFTENSIFSDKIPSGLLLPMNTEFIENLRAINDSLCLIQSKALENLHTFLHFKKKVDKRSFYQIEAYFFDLNLPTSIAPEFPLFIKSFSKAKHLFTDKFLNFLNLTQNIFCSDSMLILSLGVLEKH
;
A
#
# COMPACT_ATOMS: atom_id res chain seq x y z
N HIS A 1 -7.55 -9.32 -17.20
CA HIS A 1 -8.51 -8.37 -16.63
C HIS A 1 -7.92 -7.67 -15.42
N CYS A 2 -7.50 -8.43 -14.41
CA CYS A 2 -6.75 -7.94 -13.27
C CYS A 2 -5.52 -8.84 -13.06
N ALA A 3 -4.46 -8.32 -12.43
CA ALA A 3 -3.35 -9.08 -11.88
C ALA A 3 -3.17 -8.66 -10.41
N VAL A 4 -2.86 -9.63 -9.55
CA VAL A 4 -2.59 -9.38 -8.13
C VAL A 4 -1.25 -10.03 -7.79
N ALA A 5 -0.41 -9.29 -7.09
CA ALA A 5 0.93 -9.68 -6.70
C ALA A 5 1.11 -9.45 -5.19
N ASP A 6 1.60 -10.47 -4.50
CA ASP A 6 1.72 -10.48 -3.03
C ASP A 6 3.04 -11.12 -2.58
N GLY A 7 4.05 -11.09 -3.45
CA GLY A 7 5.37 -11.65 -3.19
C GLY A 7 6.09 -10.95 -2.04
N ALA A 8 6.51 -11.72 -1.05
CA ALA A 8 7.41 -11.28 0.01
C ALA A 8 8.12 -12.49 0.62
N PHE A 9 9.21 -12.23 1.33
CA PHE A 9 9.91 -13.21 2.14
C PHE A 9 10.23 -12.65 3.53
N SER A 10 10.62 -13.52 4.45
CA SER A 10 10.96 -13.14 5.82
C SER A 10 12.22 -12.27 5.84
N CYS A 11 12.12 -11.08 6.43
CA CYS A 11 13.24 -10.16 6.67
C CYS A 11 13.53 -10.01 8.18
N VAL A 12 13.30 -11.08 8.97
CA VAL A 12 13.50 -11.05 10.42
C VAL A 12 14.92 -10.62 10.77
N GLY A 13 15.05 -9.60 11.62
CA GLY A 13 16.32 -9.00 12.02
C GLY A 13 16.92 -8.01 11.01
N MET A 14 16.21 -7.72 9.92
CA MET A 14 16.56 -6.72 8.90
C MET A 14 15.29 -6.00 8.41
N GLU A 15 14.31 -5.80 9.29
CA GLU A 15 13.01 -5.23 8.97
C GLU A 15 13.14 -3.84 8.35
N GLU A 16 14.13 -3.05 8.78
CA GLU A 16 14.44 -1.72 8.25
C GLU A 16 14.91 -1.74 6.78
N ASN A 17 15.42 -2.88 6.31
CA ASN A 17 15.91 -3.07 4.94
C ASN A 17 14.88 -3.78 4.04
N GLN A 18 13.70 -4.11 4.57
CA GLN A 18 12.67 -4.88 3.87
C GLN A 18 12.28 -4.27 2.51
N GLU A 19 12.23 -2.94 2.42
CA GLU A 19 11.98 -2.22 1.16
C GLU A 19 12.96 -2.64 0.05
N LEU A 20 14.26 -2.55 0.31
CA LEU A 20 15.29 -2.84 -0.69
C LEU A 20 15.41 -4.34 -0.96
N LEU A 21 15.30 -5.17 0.08
CA LEU A 21 15.39 -6.63 -0.02
C LEU A 21 14.28 -7.20 -0.92
N THR A 22 13.05 -6.69 -0.79
CA THR A 22 11.89 -7.20 -1.53
C THR A 22 11.72 -6.57 -2.91
N LEU A 23 12.38 -5.44 -3.19
CA LEU A 23 12.22 -4.67 -4.42
C LEU A 23 12.36 -5.51 -5.69
N LYS A 24 13.33 -6.44 -5.76
CA LYS A 24 13.53 -7.27 -6.97
C LYS A 24 12.32 -8.15 -7.28
N ILE A 25 11.70 -8.74 -6.25
CA ILE A 25 10.49 -9.54 -6.43
C ILE A 25 9.36 -8.64 -6.93
N ILE A 26 9.17 -7.48 -6.32
CA ILE A 26 8.14 -6.51 -6.71
C ILE A 26 8.33 -6.07 -8.18
N VAL A 27 9.57 -5.83 -8.61
CA VAL A 27 9.88 -5.49 -10.01
C VAL A 27 9.55 -6.66 -10.94
N CYS A 28 9.91 -7.89 -10.59
CA CYS A 28 9.57 -9.08 -11.38
C CYS A 28 8.06 -9.30 -11.50
N GLU A 29 7.33 -9.17 -10.40
CA GLU A 29 5.86 -9.23 -10.38
C GLU A 29 5.24 -8.13 -11.26
N THR A 30 5.80 -6.92 -11.21
CA THR A 30 5.40 -5.81 -12.08
C THR A 30 5.64 -6.13 -13.55
N ILE A 31 6.80 -6.66 -13.92
CA ILE A 31 7.10 -7.09 -15.30
C ILE A 31 6.05 -8.08 -15.80
N ILE A 32 5.75 -9.10 -14.99
CA ILE A 32 4.79 -10.14 -15.35
C ILE A 32 3.41 -9.50 -15.56
N ALA A 33 2.94 -8.69 -14.60
CA ALA A 33 1.65 -8.02 -14.69
C ALA A 33 1.53 -7.16 -15.96
N LEU A 34 2.52 -6.31 -16.24
CA LEU A 34 2.50 -5.44 -17.42
C LEU A 34 2.53 -6.22 -18.75
N LYS A 35 3.10 -7.43 -18.78
CA LYS A 35 3.12 -8.31 -19.97
C LYS A 35 1.80 -9.03 -20.21
N ILE A 36 1.14 -9.50 -19.15
CA ILE A 36 -0.08 -10.33 -19.27
C ILE A 36 -1.37 -9.51 -19.25
N LEU A 37 -1.35 -8.30 -18.70
CA LEU A 37 -2.54 -7.45 -18.64
C LEU A 37 -2.96 -7.02 -20.05
N ARG A 38 -4.27 -7.10 -20.30
CA ARG A 38 -4.90 -6.39 -21.42
C ARG A 38 -4.87 -4.87 -21.18
N GLU A 39 -5.07 -4.10 -22.23
CA GLU A 39 -5.37 -2.67 -22.08
C GLU A 39 -6.67 -2.47 -21.28
N GLY A 40 -6.71 -1.43 -20.45
CA GLY A 40 -7.76 -1.19 -19.46
C GLY A 40 -7.80 -2.23 -18.33
N GLY A 41 -6.74 -3.03 -18.15
CA GLY A 41 -6.64 -3.99 -17.04
C GLY A 41 -6.13 -3.35 -15.75
N ASN A 42 -6.42 -3.96 -14.60
CA ASN A 42 -6.01 -3.43 -13.29
C ASN A 42 -4.87 -4.25 -12.68
N PHE A 43 -4.08 -3.64 -11.81
CA PHE A 43 -2.97 -4.28 -11.11
C PHE A 43 -2.99 -3.92 -9.63
N VAL A 44 -2.81 -4.90 -8.75
CA VAL A 44 -2.61 -4.67 -7.32
C VAL A 44 -1.31 -5.36 -6.91
N VAL A 45 -0.39 -4.65 -6.29
CA VAL A 45 0.88 -5.21 -5.82
C VAL A 45 1.18 -4.80 -4.39
N LYS A 46 1.55 -5.77 -3.57
CA LYS A 46 2.07 -5.51 -2.23
C LYS A 46 3.43 -4.81 -2.31
N MET A 47 3.58 -3.75 -1.54
CA MET A 47 4.86 -3.11 -1.27
C MET A 47 5.01 -2.90 0.24
N PHE A 48 6.25 -2.72 0.67
CA PHE A 48 6.56 -2.24 2.01
C PHE A 48 6.84 -0.75 1.91
N ASP A 49 7.78 -0.23 2.69
CA ASP A 49 8.17 1.16 2.60
C ASP A 49 8.58 1.60 1.19
N VAL A 50 8.38 2.89 0.94
CA VAL A 50 8.62 3.52 -0.36
C VAL A 50 9.48 4.78 -0.15
N PHE A 51 10.53 4.66 0.66
CA PHE A 51 11.41 5.78 1.01
C PHE A 51 12.59 5.93 0.05
N THR A 52 12.95 4.85 -0.65
CA THR A 52 14.09 4.81 -1.54
C THR A 52 13.74 5.36 -2.92
N LYS A 53 14.75 5.90 -3.61
CA LYS A 53 14.57 6.39 -4.99
C LYS A 53 14.15 5.28 -5.96
N TYR A 54 14.49 4.03 -5.65
CA TYR A 54 14.17 2.89 -6.51
C TYR A 54 12.69 2.50 -6.45
N SER A 55 12.13 2.40 -5.24
CA SER A 55 10.69 2.14 -5.06
C SER A 55 9.85 3.31 -5.59
N ALA A 56 10.29 4.55 -5.33
CA ALA A 56 9.67 5.75 -5.89
C ALA A 56 9.70 5.75 -7.44
N SER A 57 10.82 5.35 -8.05
CA SER A 57 10.91 5.24 -9.52
C SER A 57 9.99 4.16 -10.09
N LEU A 58 9.83 3.04 -9.38
CA LEU A 58 8.88 2.00 -9.76
C LEU A 58 7.43 2.51 -9.69
N LEU A 59 7.06 3.25 -8.63
CA LEU A 59 5.76 3.89 -8.54
C LEU A 59 5.53 4.91 -9.65
N PHE A 60 6.54 5.74 -9.94
CA PHE A 60 6.47 6.70 -11.03
C PHE A 60 6.22 6.02 -12.38
N LEU A 61 6.93 4.91 -12.66
CA LEU A 61 6.68 4.10 -13.85
C LEU A 61 5.24 3.59 -13.92
N LEU A 62 4.67 3.15 -12.79
CA LEU A 62 3.28 2.72 -12.72
C LEU A 62 2.33 3.89 -13.03
N CYS A 63 2.57 5.09 -12.50
CA CYS A 63 1.78 6.29 -12.83
C CYS A 63 1.82 6.64 -14.33
N LEU A 64 2.91 6.31 -15.04
CA LEU A 64 3.02 6.54 -16.48
C LEU A 64 2.22 5.54 -17.32
N VAL A 65 2.02 4.31 -16.83
CA VAL A 65 1.41 3.22 -17.61
C VAL A 65 0.03 2.79 -17.15
N PHE A 66 -0.51 3.42 -16.11
CA PHE A 66 -1.89 3.28 -15.65
C PHE A 66 -2.58 4.66 -15.67
N GLU A 67 -3.92 4.68 -15.67
CA GLU A 67 -4.67 5.93 -15.60
C GLU A 67 -4.63 6.51 -14.20
N ASP A 68 -4.90 5.66 -13.19
CA ASP A 68 -4.89 6.04 -11.78
C ASP A 68 -4.03 5.07 -10.97
N VAL A 69 -3.29 5.62 -9.99
CA VAL A 69 -2.47 4.84 -9.05
C VAL A 69 -2.69 5.34 -7.62
N PHE A 70 -2.95 4.39 -6.72
CA PHE A 70 -3.21 4.66 -5.31
C PHE A 70 -2.28 3.85 -4.41
N ILE A 71 -1.81 4.46 -3.33
CA ILE A 71 -1.17 3.77 -2.21
C ILE A 71 -2.26 3.48 -1.18
N VAL A 72 -2.44 2.21 -0.85
CA VAL A 72 -3.57 1.75 -0.06
C VAL A 72 -3.09 0.91 1.11
N LYS A 73 -3.45 1.31 2.33
CA LYS A 73 -3.23 0.51 3.54
C LYS A 73 -4.58 0.03 4.06
N PRO A 74 -5.00 -1.20 3.74
CA PRO A 74 -6.27 -1.74 4.22
C PRO A 74 -6.22 -1.95 5.74
N SER A 75 -7.37 -1.78 6.41
CA SER A 75 -7.49 -2.05 7.86
C SER A 75 -7.23 -3.52 8.23
N SER A 76 -7.37 -4.44 7.27
CA SER A 76 -6.99 -5.85 7.42
C SER A 76 -5.47 -6.09 7.40
N SER A 77 -4.67 -5.13 6.93
CA SER A 77 -3.21 -5.14 7.12
C SER A 77 -2.88 -4.53 8.49
N ARG A 78 -1.88 -5.09 9.17
CA ARG A 78 -1.50 -4.65 10.52
C ARG A 78 -1.09 -3.17 10.49
N ALA A 79 -1.78 -2.32 11.25
CA ALA A 79 -1.50 -0.89 11.28
C ALA A 79 -0.04 -0.55 11.67
N SER A 80 0.63 -1.43 12.42
CA SER A 80 2.01 -1.26 12.88
C SER A 80 3.10 -1.70 11.89
N ASN A 81 2.75 -2.41 10.80
CA ASN A 81 3.73 -2.85 9.80
C ASN A 81 3.81 -1.86 8.62
N SER A 82 4.87 -2.00 7.83
CA SER A 82 5.11 -1.18 6.63
C SER A 82 4.35 -1.67 5.39
N GLU A 83 3.60 -2.77 5.47
CA GLU A 83 2.86 -3.35 4.35
C GLU A 83 1.75 -2.40 3.88
N LYS A 84 1.67 -2.27 2.55
CA LYS A 84 0.67 -1.49 1.81
C LYS A 84 0.54 -2.08 0.40
N TYR A 85 -0.51 -1.68 -0.29
CA TYR A 85 -0.81 -2.14 -1.65
C TYR A 85 -0.83 -0.95 -2.59
N ILE A 86 -0.17 -1.11 -3.73
CA ILE A 86 -0.29 -0.18 -4.84
C ILE A 86 -1.40 -0.69 -5.72
N THR A 87 -2.46 0.10 -5.87
CA THR A 87 -3.61 -0.20 -6.71
C THR A 87 -3.53 0.65 -7.96
N CYS A 88 -3.33 0.01 -9.11
CA CYS A 88 -3.25 0.66 -10.41
C CYS A 88 -4.47 0.30 -11.26
N LEU A 89 -5.15 1.32 -11.79
CA LEU A 89 -6.38 1.16 -12.57
C LEU A 89 -6.12 1.50 -14.04
N SER A 90 -6.78 0.74 -14.93
CA SER A 90 -6.78 0.98 -16.38
C SER A 90 -5.39 1.08 -17.01
N ALA A 91 -4.75 -0.08 -17.23
CA ALA A 91 -3.44 -0.14 -17.86
C ALA A 91 -3.47 0.39 -19.31
N ARG A 92 -2.61 1.35 -19.62
CA ARG A 92 -2.49 1.99 -20.94
C ARG A 92 -1.90 1.02 -21.98
N ALA A 93 -1.99 1.39 -23.27
CA ALA A 93 -1.38 0.62 -24.36
C ALA A 93 0.15 0.44 -24.19
N CYS A 94 0.85 1.49 -23.73
CA CYS A 94 2.32 1.56 -23.57
C CYS A 94 2.91 0.67 -22.45
N LYS A 95 2.08 -0.01 -21.64
CA LYS A 95 2.54 -0.87 -20.54
C LYS A 95 3.59 -1.92 -20.94
N LYS A 96 3.49 -2.43 -22.18
CA LYS A 96 4.43 -3.44 -22.70
C LYS A 96 5.83 -2.86 -22.90
N ASP A 97 5.93 -1.57 -23.23
CA ASP A 97 7.21 -0.88 -23.39
C ASP A 97 7.90 -0.70 -22.04
N ALA A 98 7.15 -0.31 -21.01
CA ALA A 98 7.65 -0.28 -19.63
C ALA A 98 8.11 -1.65 -19.15
N ALA A 99 7.36 -2.73 -19.45
CA ALA A 99 7.80 -4.08 -19.12
C ALA A 99 9.11 -4.46 -19.82
N ASN A 100 9.27 -4.09 -21.09
CA ASN A 100 10.49 -4.35 -21.85
C ASN A 100 11.68 -3.53 -21.35
N PHE A 101 11.44 -2.27 -20.95
CA PHE A 101 12.43 -1.44 -20.28
C PHE A 101 12.94 -2.10 -18.99
N LEU A 102 12.02 -2.50 -18.09
CA LEU A 102 12.39 -3.17 -16.83
C LEU A 102 13.18 -4.45 -17.06
N VAL A 103 12.76 -5.29 -18.02
CA VAL A 103 13.49 -6.50 -18.43
C VAL A 103 14.92 -6.13 -18.86
N ARG A 104 15.08 -5.18 -19.79
CA ARG A 104 16.40 -4.77 -20.26
C ARG A 104 17.28 -4.26 -19.11
N THR A 105 16.75 -3.42 -18.23
CA THR A 105 17.47 -2.88 -17.07
C THR A 105 18.00 -4.00 -16.17
N ILE A 106 17.17 -5.00 -15.85
CA ILE A 106 17.56 -6.10 -14.98
C ILE A 106 18.64 -6.99 -15.62
N PHE A 107 18.50 -7.32 -16.91
CA PHE A 107 19.43 -8.20 -17.63
C PHE A 107 20.76 -7.51 -17.96
N THR A 108 20.76 -6.22 -18.33
CA THR A 108 21.98 -5.51 -18.76
C THR A 108 22.97 -5.33 -17.62
N GLU A 109 22.47 -5.17 -16.39
CA GLU A 109 23.31 -4.97 -15.20
C GLU A 109 23.69 -6.29 -14.48
N ASN A 110 23.37 -7.46 -15.07
CA ASN A 110 23.52 -8.79 -14.42
C ASN A 110 22.94 -8.84 -12.98
N SER A 111 21.95 -8.00 -12.70
CA SER A 111 21.40 -7.77 -11.36
C SER A 111 20.56 -8.92 -10.81
N ILE A 112 20.20 -9.87 -11.68
CA ILE A 112 19.48 -11.09 -11.30
C ILE A 112 20.30 -11.89 -10.27
N PHE A 113 21.63 -11.92 -10.43
CA PHE A 113 22.54 -12.71 -9.59
C PHE A 113 23.35 -11.87 -8.59
N SER A 114 23.22 -10.54 -8.63
CA SER A 114 23.97 -9.61 -7.78
C SER A 114 23.03 -8.94 -6.81
N ASP A 115 23.37 -8.81 -5.53
CA ASP A 115 22.55 -8.11 -4.53
C ASP A 115 22.32 -6.61 -4.83
N LYS A 116 23.03 -6.05 -5.81
CA LYS A 116 22.84 -4.66 -6.23
C LYS A 116 21.54 -4.48 -7.01
N ILE A 117 20.82 -3.41 -6.67
CA ILE A 117 19.66 -2.94 -7.43
C ILE A 117 20.17 -2.19 -8.67
N PRO A 118 19.61 -2.46 -9.86
CA PRO A 118 20.02 -1.78 -11.09
C PRO A 118 19.91 -0.26 -11.00
N SER A 119 20.96 0.43 -11.40
CA SER A 119 20.96 1.90 -11.49
C SER A 119 19.96 2.40 -12.54
N GLY A 120 19.75 1.65 -13.62
CA GLY A 120 18.78 1.95 -14.66
C GLY A 120 17.32 1.88 -14.21
N LEU A 121 17.03 1.47 -12.97
CA LEU A 121 15.68 1.62 -12.39
C LEU A 121 15.40 3.04 -11.92
N LEU A 122 16.41 3.89 -11.76
CA LEU A 122 16.25 5.28 -11.33
C LEU A 122 15.68 6.11 -12.49
N LEU A 123 14.42 6.52 -12.36
CA LEU A 123 13.74 7.34 -13.36
C LEU A 123 13.78 8.83 -12.98
N PRO A 124 13.81 9.74 -13.97
CA PRO A 124 13.69 11.16 -13.72
C PRO A 124 12.26 11.51 -13.30
N MET A 125 12.01 11.53 -11.99
CA MET A 125 10.73 11.92 -11.41
C MET A 125 10.62 13.45 -11.31
N ASN A 126 9.45 14.01 -11.62
CA ASN A 126 9.20 15.44 -11.46
C ASN A 126 9.06 15.81 -9.96
N THR A 127 9.26 17.09 -9.64
CA THR A 127 9.22 17.59 -8.26
C THR A 127 7.86 17.37 -7.61
N GLU A 128 6.77 17.56 -8.37
CA GLU A 128 5.40 17.38 -7.91
C GLU A 128 5.14 15.95 -7.40
N PHE A 129 5.53 14.93 -8.17
CA PHE A 129 5.42 13.53 -7.76
C PHE A 129 6.21 13.25 -6.49
N ILE A 130 7.43 13.79 -6.39
CA ILE A 130 8.29 13.59 -5.22
C ILE A 130 7.67 14.22 -3.97
N GLU A 131 7.11 15.42 -4.09
CA GLU A 131 6.44 16.12 -2.99
C GLU A 131 5.16 15.40 -2.56
N ASN A 132 4.33 14.95 -3.51
CA ASN A 132 3.13 14.16 -3.23
C ASN A 132 3.48 12.85 -2.52
N LEU A 133 4.47 12.10 -3.03
CA LEU A 133 4.90 10.85 -2.40
C LEU A 133 5.47 11.09 -1.00
N ARG A 134 6.19 12.20 -0.77
CA ARG A 134 6.68 12.58 0.55
C ARG A 134 5.54 12.83 1.52
N ALA A 135 4.53 13.62 1.13
CA ALA A 135 3.37 13.90 1.98
C ALA A 135 2.58 12.63 2.34
N ILE A 136 2.46 11.70 1.39
CA ILE A 136 1.86 10.37 1.61
C ILE A 136 2.69 9.57 2.61
N ASN A 137 3.99 9.49 2.40
CA ASN A 137 4.90 8.77 3.29
C ASN A 137 4.87 9.34 4.72
N ASP A 138 4.88 10.66 4.88
CA ASP A 138 4.78 11.32 6.19
C ASP A 138 3.48 10.94 6.92
N SER A 139 2.37 10.91 6.19
CA SER A 139 1.06 10.51 6.72
C SER A 139 1.05 9.04 7.17
N LEU A 140 1.59 8.14 6.34
CA LEU A 140 1.70 6.72 6.66
C LEU A 140 2.62 6.47 7.87
N CYS A 141 3.76 7.16 7.93
CA CYS A 141 4.70 7.10 9.04
C CYS A 141 4.05 7.53 10.37
N LEU A 142 3.26 8.60 10.35
CA LEU A 142 2.55 9.08 11.53
C LEU A 142 1.55 8.04 12.05
N ILE A 143 0.76 7.46 11.15
CA ILE A 143 -0.22 6.42 11.48
C ILE A 143 0.48 5.18 12.04
N GLN A 144 1.55 4.72 11.39
CA GLN A 144 2.32 3.54 11.82
C GLN A 144 2.99 3.76 13.17
N SER A 145 3.59 4.93 13.40
CA SER A 145 4.22 5.29 14.67
C SER A 145 3.21 5.27 15.81
N LYS A 146 2.01 5.84 15.59
CA LYS A 146 0.92 5.80 16.57
C LYS A 146 0.46 4.37 16.87
N ALA A 147 0.36 3.52 15.86
CA ALA A 147 0.00 2.12 16.03
C ALA A 147 1.06 1.35 16.85
N LEU A 148 2.35 1.60 16.62
CA LEU A 148 3.45 1.02 17.37
C LEU A 148 3.48 1.50 18.83
N GLU A 149 3.26 2.79 19.09
CA GLU A 149 3.12 3.33 20.46
C GLU A 149 1.97 2.67 21.22
N ASN A 150 0.82 2.49 20.55
CA ASN A 150 -0.34 1.84 21.15
C ASN A 150 -0.04 0.37 21.47
N LEU A 151 0.65 -0.33 20.57
CA LEU A 151 1.07 -1.72 20.80
C LEU A 151 2.07 -1.84 21.95
N HIS A 152 3.09 -0.97 21.99
CA HIS A 152 4.05 -0.88 23.09
C HIS A 152 3.33 -0.65 24.43
N THR A 153 2.41 0.31 24.47
CA THR A 153 1.57 0.60 25.63
C THR A 153 0.76 -0.62 26.06
N PHE A 154 0.12 -1.32 25.10
CA PHE A 154 -0.67 -2.52 25.39
C PHE A 154 0.19 -3.64 26.00
N LEU A 155 1.37 -3.90 25.43
CA LEU A 155 2.30 -4.92 25.91
C LEU A 155 2.83 -4.59 27.30
N HIS A 156 3.17 -3.32 27.57
CA HIS A 156 3.69 -2.89 28.88
C HIS A 156 2.61 -2.87 29.97
N PHE A 157 1.38 -2.49 29.66
CA PHE A 157 0.34 -2.27 30.67
C PHE A 157 -0.68 -3.41 30.80
N LYS A 158 -0.53 -4.52 30.04
CA LYS A 158 -1.27 -5.79 30.12
C LYS A 158 -2.68 -5.65 30.71
N LYS A 159 -3.55 -4.86 30.06
CA LYS A 159 -4.94 -4.67 30.50
C LYS A 159 -5.89 -4.98 29.37
N LYS A 160 -6.71 -6.02 29.61
CA LYS A 160 -7.95 -6.47 28.94
C LYS A 160 -8.04 -6.29 27.42
N VAL A 161 -8.33 -7.39 26.73
CA VAL A 161 -8.75 -7.43 25.32
C VAL A 161 -9.69 -6.25 25.02
N ASP A 162 -9.27 -5.36 24.13
CA ASP A 162 -10.06 -4.21 23.72
C ASP A 162 -11.26 -4.72 22.90
N LYS A 163 -12.47 -4.59 23.47
CA LYS A 163 -13.71 -4.96 22.77
C LYS A 163 -13.93 -4.12 21.50
N ARG A 164 -13.21 -3.00 21.31
CA ARG A 164 -13.27 -2.18 20.09
C ARG A 164 -12.71 -2.88 18.86
N SER A 165 -11.67 -3.70 19.02
CA SER A 165 -11.09 -4.48 17.92
C SER A 165 -12.11 -5.45 17.33
N PHE A 166 -13.03 -5.95 18.16
CA PHE A 166 -14.11 -6.84 17.75
C PHE A 166 -15.12 -6.13 16.83
N TYR A 167 -15.60 -4.95 17.23
CA TYR A 167 -16.53 -4.15 16.42
C TYR A 167 -15.91 -3.71 15.09
N GLN A 168 -14.59 -3.48 15.05
CA GLN A 168 -13.89 -3.14 13.80
C GLN A 168 -13.85 -4.32 12.82
N ILE A 169 -13.65 -5.54 13.31
CA ILE A 169 -13.67 -6.76 12.47
C ILE A 169 -15.08 -7.00 11.94
N GLU A 170 -16.13 -6.90 12.76
CA GLU A 170 -17.51 -7.07 12.30
C GLU A 170 -17.92 -6.00 11.28
N ALA A 171 -17.56 -4.73 11.51
CA ALA A 171 -17.79 -3.64 10.55
C ALA A 171 -17.08 -3.91 9.22
N TYR A 172 -15.83 -4.38 9.26
CA TYR A 172 -15.07 -4.73 8.08
C TYR A 172 -15.73 -5.86 7.26
N PHE A 173 -16.22 -6.90 7.92
CA PHE A 173 -16.93 -8.01 7.24
C PHE A 173 -18.27 -7.55 6.66
N PHE A 174 -19.00 -6.70 7.39
CA PHE A 174 -20.25 -6.10 6.93
C PHE A 174 -20.03 -5.24 5.67
N ASP A 175 -19.05 -4.33 5.69
CA ASP A 175 -18.71 -3.46 4.57
C ASP A 175 -18.30 -4.24 3.31
N LEU A 176 -17.64 -5.39 3.49
CA LEU A 176 -17.23 -6.27 2.40
C LEU A 176 -18.29 -7.28 1.95
N ASN A 177 -19.50 -7.26 2.52
CA ASN A 177 -20.53 -8.28 2.33
C ASN A 177 -20.01 -9.73 2.54
N LEU A 178 -19.04 -9.89 3.45
CA LEU A 178 -18.50 -11.21 3.78
C LEU A 178 -19.42 -11.92 4.79
N PRO A 179 -19.62 -13.25 4.67
CA PRO A 179 -20.41 -14.00 5.64
C PRO A 179 -19.75 -13.92 7.01
N THR A 180 -20.48 -13.40 8.01
CA THR A 180 -20.03 -13.42 9.41
C THR A 180 -19.93 -14.83 9.97
N SER A 181 -20.50 -15.83 9.29
CA SER A 181 -20.33 -17.26 9.61
C SER A 181 -18.91 -17.80 9.40
N ILE A 182 -18.03 -17.06 8.71
CA ILE A 182 -16.60 -17.40 8.53
C ILE A 182 -15.75 -16.73 9.61
N ALA A 183 -16.28 -15.72 10.31
CA ALA A 183 -15.62 -15.18 11.49
C ALA A 183 -15.57 -16.29 12.56
N PRO A 184 -14.43 -16.49 13.25
CA PRO A 184 -14.34 -17.51 14.30
C PRO A 184 -15.49 -17.31 15.29
N GLU A 185 -16.15 -18.38 15.75
CA GLU A 185 -17.26 -18.29 16.71
C GLU A 185 -16.81 -17.48 17.94
N PHE A 186 -17.21 -16.21 18.00
CA PHE A 186 -16.97 -15.32 19.12
C PHE A 186 -18.33 -14.91 19.70
N PRO A 187 -18.47 -14.75 21.03
CA PRO A 187 -19.77 -14.67 21.68
C PRO A 187 -20.59 -13.46 21.21
N LEU A 188 -21.69 -13.75 20.51
CA LEU A 188 -22.71 -12.82 20.01
C LEU A 188 -23.22 -11.88 21.11
N PHE A 189 -22.83 -10.61 21.05
CA PHE A 189 -23.54 -9.52 21.74
C PHE A 189 -23.46 -8.24 20.90
N ILE A 190 -24.43 -8.06 20.00
CA ILE A 190 -24.64 -6.80 19.26
C ILE A 190 -26.01 -6.23 19.61
N LYS A 191 -26.05 -4.98 20.09
CA LYS A 191 -27.18 -4.07 19.93
C LYS A 191 -26.69 -2.65 19.58
N SER A 192 -26.87 -2.28 18.31
CA SER A 192 -26.78 -0.95 17.67
C SER A 192 -25.41 -0.29 17.48
N PHE A 193 -25.06 -0.09 16.20
CA PHE A 193 -23.87 0.57 15.63
C PHE A 193 -23.89 2.11 15.70
N SER A 194 -25.01 2.73 16.08
CA SER A 194 -25.17 4.20 16.15
C SER A 194 -24.27 4.89 17.18
N LYS A 195 -23.57 4.11 18.02
CA LYS A 195 -22.67 4.62 19.06
C LYS A 195 -21.19 4.62 18.68
N ALA A 196 -20.73 4.20 17.50
CA ALA A 196 -19.28 4.18 17.20
C ALA A 196 -18.74 5.45 16.49
N LYS A 197 -19.63 6.31 15.97
CA LYS A 197 -19.28 7.49 15.16
C LYS A 197 -18.37 8.52 15.85
N HIS A 198 -18.32 8.51 17.19
CA HIS A 198 -17.52 9.46 17.99
C HIS A 198 -16.09 8.98 18.29
N LEU A 199 -15.70 7.78 17.83
CA LEU A 199 -14.38 7.20 18.12
C LEU A 199 -13.26 7.73 17.21
N PHE A 200 -13.60 8.32 16.06
CA PHE A 200 -12.69 9.11 15.25
C PHE A 200 -12.91 10.58 15.59
N THR A 201 -11.89 11.25 16.11
CA THR A 201 -12.01 12.68 16.43
C THR A 201 -12.13 13.48 15.14
N ASP A 202 -13.06 14.45 15.10
CA ASP A 202 -13.23 15.36 13.96
C ASP A 202 -11.91 16.06 13.57
N LYS A 203 -10.96 16.20 14.51
CA LYS A 203 -9.59 16.68 14.27
C LYS A 203 -8.75 15.74 13.39
N PHE A 204 -8.85 14.43 13.57
CA PHE A 204 -8.10 13.45 12.78
C PHE A 204 -8.63 13.38 11.34
N LEU A 205 -9.96 13.43 11.17
CA LEU A 205 -10.60 13.47 9.86
C LEU A 205 -10.34 14.81 9.13
N ASN A 206 -10.36 15.94 9.84
CA ASN A 206 -9.99 17.23 9.27
C ASN A 206 -8.48 17.34 8.92
N PHE A 207 -7.61 16.64 9.65
CA PHE A 207 -6.19 16.54 9.32
C PHE A 207 -5.95 15.75 8.02
N LEU A 208 -6.67 14.64 7.83
CA LEU A 208 -6.59 13.83 6.60
C LEU A 208 -7.15 14.59 5.38
N ASN A 209 -8.20 15.40 5.56
CA ASN A 209 -8.80 16.23 4.49
C ASN A 209 -7.94 17.44 4.06
N LEU A 210 -6.87 17.80 4.79
CA LEU A 210 -6.01 18.95 4.45
C LEU A 210 -5.13 18.70 3.22
N THR A 211 -4.98 17.45 2.81
CA THR A 211 -4.28 17.01 1.60
C THR A 211 -5.34 16.51 0.62
N GLN A 212 -5.60 17.24 -0.47
CA GLN A 212 -6.69 17.02 -1.43
C GLN A 212 -6.73 15.62 -2.11
N ASN A 213 -5.80 14.71 -1.76
CA ASN A 213 -5.58 13.39 -2.35
C ASN A 213 -5.77 12.21 -1.37
N ILE A 214 -6.30 12.45 -0.16
CA ILE A 214 -6.54 11.40 0.84
C ILE A 214 -8.02 11.08 0.91
N PHE A 215 -8.38 9.85 0.54
CA PHE A 215 -9.71 9.30 0.74
C PHE A 215 -9.65 8.32 1.91
N CYS A 216 -10.31 8.67 3.01
CA CYS A 216 -10.45 7.81 4.17
C CYS A 216 -11.86 7.22 4.19
N SER A 217 -11.94 5.89 4.23
CA SER A 217 -13.16 5.16 4.60
C SER A 217 -12.94 4.47 5.94
N ASP A 218 -14.01 4.11 6.64
CA ASP A 218 -13.94 3.43 7.95
C ASP A 218 -13.09 2.13 7.93
N SER A 219 -12.85 1.56 6.74
CA SER A 219 -12.14 0.30 6.52
C SER A 219 -10.82 0.42 5.73
N MET A 220 -10.47 1.58 5.16
CA MET A 220 -9.32 1.70 4.25
C MET A 220 -8.78 3.13 4.16
N LEU A 221 -7.45 3.27 4.23
CA LEU A 221 -6.75 4.50 3.84
C LEU A 221 -6.32 4.41 2.39
N ILE A 222 -6.84 5.31 1.54
CA ILE A 222 -6.51 5.40 0.11
C ILE A 222 -5.84 6.76 -0.14
N LEU A 223 -4.62 6.72 -0.66
CA LEU A 223 -3.83 7.90 -0.98
C LEU A 223 -3.59 7.93 -2.49
N SER A 224 -4.17 8.91 -3.17
CA SER A 224 -3.97 9.09 -4.61
C SER A 224 -2.60 9.73 -4.87
N LEU A 225 -1.87 9.19 -5.84
CA LEU A 225 -0.63 9.82 -6.33
C LEU A 225 -0.90 10.94 -7.36
N GLY A 226 -2.18 11.23 -7.67
CA GLY A 226 -2.60 12.19 -8.67
C GLY A 226 -2.49 11.67 -10.11
N VAL A 227 -3.16 12.35 -11.03
CA VAL A 227 -3.00 12.12 -12.47
C VAL A 227 -1.80 12.94 -12.92
N LEU A 228 -0.77 12.29 -13.49
CA LEU A 228 0.28 13.03 -14.19
C LEU A 228 -0.34 13.67 -15.43
N GLU A 229 -0.64 14.97 -15.37
CA GLU A 229 -1.11 15.71 -16.55
C GLU A 229 -0.01 15.70 -17.62
N LYS A 230 -0.41 15.37 -18.85
CA LYS A 230 0.48 15.40 -20.01
C LYS A 230 0.83 16.85 -20.32
N HIS A 231 2.11 17.21 -20.22
CA HIS A 231 2.69 18.26 -21.04
C HIS A 231 3.26 17.67 -22.33
#